data_AF-A0AAU9JKW4-F1
#
_entry.id   AF-A0AAU9JKW4-F1
#
_cell.length_a   1.000
_cell.length_b   1.000
_cell.length_c   1.000
_cell.angle_alpha   90.00
_cell.angle_beta   90.00
_cell.angle_gamma   90.00
#
_symmetry.space_group_name_H-M   'P 1'
#
loop_
_entity.id
_entity.type
_entity.pdbx_description
1 polymer ?
#
loop_
_entity_poly.entity_id
_entity_poly.type
_entity_poly.pdbx_seq_one_letter_code
_entity_poly.pdbx_strand_id
1 'polypeptide(L)'
;MSEQYIDRLAIKDIAEISSPSASNHYYNSRSYANAMRALHEKIRSLESENAQLKDKIASIETKSSFDSKKWQERLIDEAKIWSQKEKYLQSTIFGLEQKIKEMSEKLSTNDEKLRIKDDHIWHQSSQEKMNYQQFKLDKENLSLEIEHLKRQLANEINEHKNSENMLIRIEKDKKLIEEENSQLRRANYILEEEVELLKKSAKNPKALYEDEGIRENDYIEKIKELEFKNKSLNETASNQKQQLEILQKEIEEIYRSQKTSANSNAESLQTPSSRKEISSYKEEYKLSSSKKSSTKTNLGSLSSSSNRKDLSPYKGGKPKKFKKNFSAKIIKRPVSPLCDVCAKKEDERPLKSSLKKKPFQKSVTGLVRINEPQGMNEDQIANSIEKLENEISFLGKKYKQLLHSSQEETSDLEVLRKEITETSAEIQQKSDALYELKRKRHAMLREKLSA
;
A
#
# COMPACT_ATOMS: atom_id res chain seq x y z
N MET A 1 -58.91 -54.35 36.73
CA MET A 1 -58.74 -55.41 37.76
C MET A 1 -59.44 -55.05 39.10
N SER A 2 -60.51 -54.23 39.12
CA SER A 2 -61.10 -53.76 40.39
C SER A 2 -62.64 -53.73 40.47
N GLU A 3 -63.38 -54.07 39.42
CA GLU A 3 -64.87 -54.01 39.47
C GLU A 3 -65.53 -55.27 40.03
N GLN A 4 -64.87 -56.44 40.01
CA GLN A 4 -65.50 -57.70 40.46
C GLN A 4 -65.59 -57.87 41.99
N TYR A 5 -65.05 -56.95 42.79
CA TYR A 5 -65.01 -57.09 44.25
C TYR A 5 -66.15 -56.34 44.97
N ILE A 6 -66.78 -55.35 44.31
CA ILE A 6 -67.78 -54.50 44.96
C ILE A 6 -69.17 -55.15 44.96
N ASP A 7 -69.52 -55.91 43.92
CA ASP A 7 -70.84 -56.55 43.82
C ASP A 7 -71.08 -57.72 44.79
N ARG A 8 -70.03 -58.26 45.42
CA ARG A 8 -70.17 -59.39 46.37
C ARG A 8 -70.44 -58.96 47.82
N LEU A 9 -70.30 -57.68 48.16
CA LEU A 9 -70.49 -57.20 49.54
C LEU A 9 -71.91 -56.66 49.81
N ALA A 10 -72.72 -56.38 48.79
CA ALA A 10 -74.04 -55.76 49.00
C ALA A 10 -75.22 -56.76 49.12
N ILE A 11 -75.04 -58.05 48.82
CA ILE A 11 -76.15 -59.02 48.75
C ILE A 11 -76.31 -59.85 50.03
N LYS A 12 -75.37 -59.79 51.00
CA LYS A 12 -75.43 -60.65 52.20
C LYS A 12 -76.33 -60.16 53.35
N ASP A 13 -76.78 -58.90 53.34
CA ASP A 13 -77.47 -58.31 54.50
C ASP A 13 -79.00 -58.17 54.36
N ILE A 14 -79.63 -58.82 53.37
CA ILE A 14 -81.10 -58.73 53.15
C ILE A 14 -81.85 -60.06 53.40
N ALA A 15 -81.14 -61.15 53.74
CA ALA A 15 -81.78 -62.47 53.91
C ALA A 15 -82.47 -62.71 55.27
N GLU A 16 -82.39 -61.79 56.23
CA GLU A 16 -83.04 -61.95 57.55
C GLU A 16 -83.93 -60.77 57.90
N ILE A 17 -85.05 -60.61 57.19
CA ILE A 17 -86.21 -59.93 57.76
C ILE A 17 -87.24 -61.01 58.09
N SER A 18 -87.16 -61.43 59.34
CA SER A 18 -88.21 -62.07 60.13
C SER A 18 -89.60 -61.57 59.73
N SER A 19 -90.43 -62.50 59.24
CA SER A 19 -91.86 -62.34 59.05
C SER A 19 -92.53 -61.90 60.36
N PRO A 20 -93.24 -60.76 60.42
CA PRO A 20 -94.04 -60.43 61.57
C PRO A 20 -95.21 -61.41 61.67
N SER A 21 -95.14 -62.23 62.72
CA SER A 21 -96.24 -62.98 63.30
C SER A 21 -97.56 -62.21 63.26
N ALA A 22 -98.60 -62.88 62.77
CA ALA A 22 -99.96 -62.40 62.67
C ALA A 22 -100.53 -62.00 64.04
N SER A 23 -100.47 -60.71 64.35
CA SER A 23 -101.27 -60.08 65.40
C SER A 23 -102.53 -59.50 64.76
N ASN A 24 -103.65 -60.20 64.98
CA ASN A 24 -105.02 -59.85 64.59
C ASN A 24 -105.38 -58.38 64.92
N HIS A 25 -105.32 -57.50 63.93
CA HIS A 25 -106.10 -56.27 63.92
C HIS A 25 -106.71 -56.03 62.53
N TYR A 26 -107.82 -56.73 62.29
CA TYR A 26 -108.88 -56.38 61.35
C TYR A 26 -109.72 -55.23 61.99
N TYR A 27 -110.13 -54.11 61.40
CA TYR A 27 -110.17 -53.61 60.03
C TYR A 27 -110.35 -52.07 60.01
N ASN A 28 -109.70 -51.42 59.04
CA ASN A 28 -110.41 -50.56 58.08
C ASN A 28 -109.86 -50.92 56.67
N SER A 29 -110.39 -52.01 56.09
CA SER A 29 -109.84 -52.79 54.94
C SER A 29 -109.43 -51.97 53.72
N ARG A 30 -110.12 -50.85 53.50
CA ARG A 30 -109.92 -49.97 52.35
C ARG A 30 -108.64 -49.15 52.47
N SER A 31 -108.30 -48.71 53.69
CA SER A 31 -107.11 -47.90 53.94
C SER A 31 -105.83 -48.70 53.72
N TYR A 32 -105.79 -49.95 54.20
CA TYR A 32 -104.65 -50.84 54.02
C TYR A 32 -104.46 -51.23 52.55
N ALA A 33 -105.54 -51.60 51.84
CA ALA A 33 -105.47 -51.92 50.41
C ALA A 33 -105.03 -50.71 49.57
N ASN A 34 -105.50 -49.50 49.91
CA ASN A 34 -105.06 -48.26 49.25
C ASN A 34 -103.59 -47.94 49.54
N ALA A 35 -103.12 -48.15 50.77
CA ALA A 35 -101.70 -47.99 51.13
C ALA A 35 -100.82 -48.98 50.35
N MET A 36 -101.21 -50.25 50.25
CA MET A 36 -100.49 -51.25 49.46
C MET A 36 -100.46 -50.91 47.96
N ARG A 37 -101.56 -50.40 47.39
CA ARG A 37 -101.56 -49.92 46.00
C ARG A 37 -100.64 -48.72 45.80
N ALA A 38 -100.66 -47.75 46.71
CA ALA A 38 -99.78 -46.59 46.66
C ALA A 38 -98.30 -47.00 46.77
N LEU A 39 -97.98 -47.98 47.62
CA LEU A 39 -96.64 -48.57 47.70
C LEU A 39 -96.24 -49.27 46.40
N HIS A 40 -97.11 -50.11 45.82
CA HIS A 40 -96.84 -50.76 44.54
C HIS A 40 -96.66 -49.77 43.39
N GLU A 41 -97.45 -48.70 43.36
CA GLU A 41 -97.33 -47.63 42.37
C GLU A 41 -96.02 -46.85 42.56
N LYS A 42 -95.62 -46.59 43.82
CA LYS A 42 -94.33 -45.98 44.13
C LYS A 42 -93.16 -46.89 43.75
N ILE A 43 -93.25 -48.19 43.99
CA ILE A 43 -92.24 -49.18 43.56
C ILE A 43 -92.11 -49.14 42.03
N ARG A 44 -93.22 -49.22 41.30
CA ARG A 44 -93.21 -49.16 39.83
C ARG A 44 -92.64 -47.83 39.30
N SER A 45 -92.97 -46.72 39.94
CA SER A 45 -92.39 -45.40 39.61
C SER A 45 -90.88 -45.37 39.85
N LEU A 46 -90.41 -45.92 40.96
CA LEU A 46 -88.98 -45.99 41.29
C LEU A 46 -88.23 -46.94 40.34
N GLU A 47 -88.84 -48.06 39.95
CA GLU A 47 -88.28 -48.99 38.96
C GLU A 47 -88.15 -48.33 37.58
N SER A 48 -89.16 -47.56 37.15
CA SER A 48 -89.11 -46.79 35.90
C SER A 48 -88.04 -45.70 35.95
N GLU A 49 -87.93 -44.97 37.06
CA GLU A 49 -86.88 -43.96 37.28
C GLU A 49 -85.49 -44.61 37.25
N ASN A 50 -85.31 -45.75 37.91
CA ASN A 50 -84.05 -46.49 37.92
C ASN A 50 -83.67 -46.99 36.51
N ALA A 51 -84.64 -47.49 35.73
CA ALA A 51 -84.42 -47.85 34.32
C ALA A 51 -83.98 -46.63 33.50
N GLN A 52 -84.65 -45.48 33.65
CA GLN A 52 -84.26 -44.24 32.96
C GLN A 52 -82.87 -43.75 33.38
N LEU A 53 -82.51 -43.87 34.65
CA LEU A 53 -81.17 -43.51 35.15
C LEU A 53 -80.09 -44.43 34.56
N LYS A 54 -80.36 -45.74 34.48
CA LYS A 54 -79.44 -46.70 33.82
C LYS A 54 -79.23 -46.36 32.34
N ASP A 55 -80.31 -46.04 31.61
CA ASP A 55 -80.21 -45.63 30.21
C ASP A 55 -79.41 -44.32 30.05
N LYS A 56 -79.62 -43.35 30.95
CA LYS A 56 -78.84 -42.11 30.98
C LYS A 56 -77.36 -42.37 31.24
N ILE A 57 -77.03 -43.23 32.22
CA ILE A 57 -75.63 -43.60 32.51
C ILE A 57 -75.00 -44.26 31.28
N ALA A 58 -75.66 -45.24 30.65
CA ALA A 58 -75.16 -45.89 29.44
C ALA A 58 -74.97 -44.90 28.27
N SER A 59 -75.89 -43.93 28.10
CA SER A 59 -75.74 -42.87 27.08
C SER A 59 -74.56 -41.94 27.38
N ILE A 60 -74.33 -41.59 28.64
CA ILE A 60 -73.18 -40.77 29.06
C ILE A 60 -71.87 -41.53 28.86
N GLU A 61 -71.80 -42.81 29.23
CA GLU A 61 -70.61 -43.65 29.07
C GLU A 61 -70.24 -43.85 27.60
N THR A 62 -71.23 -44.12 26.74
CA THR A 62 -71.00 -44.25 25.29
C THR A 62 -70.52 -42.94 24.68
N LYS A 63 -71.11 -41.80 25.06
CA LYS A 63 -70.66 -40.47 24.62
C LYS A 63 -69.26 -40.15 25.11
N SER A 64 -68.97 -40.40 26.38
CA SER A 64 -67.64 -40.18 26.99
C SER A 64 -66.57 -41.04 26.32
N SER A 65 -66.86 -42.32 26.06
CA SER A 65 -65.97 -43.22 25.32
C SER A 65 -65.71 -42.74 23.89
N PHE A 66 -66.75 -42.27 23.19
CA PHE A 66 -66.63 -41.72 21.85
C PHE A 66 -65.77 -40.44 21.81
N ASP A 67 -66.04 -39.49 22.71
CA ASP A 67 -65.27 -38.24 22.80
C ASP A 67 -63.80 -38.53 23.15
N SER A 68 -63.55 -39.46 24.08
CA SER A 68 -62.20 -39.91 24.42
C SER A 68 -61.47 -40.49 23.21
N LYS A 69 -62.11 -41.37 22.42
CA LYS A 69 -61.51 -41.91 21.18
C LYS A 69 -61.20 -40.83 20.17
N LYS A 70 -62.12 -39.88 19.98
CA LYS A 70 -61.92 -38.74 19.07
C LYS A 70 -60.75 -37.84 19.50
N TRP A 71 -60.57 -37.63 20.80
CA TRP A 71 -59.40 -36.91 21.33
C TRP A 71 -58.11 -37.69 21.12
N GLN A 72 -58.13 -39.01 21.35
CA GLN A 72 -56.97 -39.88 21.09
C GLN A 72 -56.57 -39.85 19.60
N GLU A 73 -57.53 -39.95 18.68
CA GLU A 73 -57.27 -39.87 17.23
C GLU A 73 -56.65 -38.51 16.84
N ARG A 74 -57.21 -37.40 17.34
CA ARG A 74 -56.65 -36.06 17.09
C ARG A 74 -55.21 -35.92 17.59
N LEU A 75 -54.91 -36.41 18.79
CA LEU A 75 -53.56 -36.36 19.35
C LEU A 75 -52.58 -37.18 18.51
N ILE A 76 -53.00 -38.36 18.03
CA ILE A 76 -52.19 -39.21 17.15
C ILE A 76 -51.91 -38.49 15.83
N ASP A 77 -52.91 -37.86 15.22
CA ASP A 77 -52.75 -37.15 13.95
C ASP A 77 -51.90 -35.89 14.10
N GLU A 78 -52.07 -35.15 15.19
CA GLU A 78 -51.22 -34.00 15.51
C GLU A 78 -49.75 -34.45 15.69
N ALA A 79 -49.50 -35.54 16.41
CA ALA A 79 -48.16 -36.11 16.58
C ALA A 79 -47.54 -36.52 15.23
N LYS A 80 -48.33 -37.07 14.29
CA LYS A 80 -47.86 -37.37 12.93
C LYS A 80 -47.47 -36.11 12.16
N ILE A 81 -48.27 -35.05 12.24
CA ILE A 81 -47.97 -33.76 11.58
C ILE A 81 -46.67 -33.17 12.14
N TRP A 82 -46.50 -33.16 13.47
CA TRP A 82 -45.28 -32.69 14.11
C TRP A 82 -44.06 -33.52 13.70
N SER A 83 -44.18 -34.84 13.64
CA SER A 83 -43.10 -35.73 13.17
C SER A 83 -42.71 -35.46 11.72
N GLN A 84 -43.67 -35.20 10.83
CA GLN A 84 -43.39 -34.84 9.43
C GLN A 84 -42.69 -33.47 9.33
N LYS A 85 -43.16 -32.49 10.10
CA LYS A 85 -42.55 -31.15 10.17
C LYS A 85 -41.12 -31.22 10.70
N GLU A 86 -40.87 -32.02 11.72
CA GLU A 86 -39.53 -32.24 12.27
C GLU A 86 -38.59 -32.84 11.21
N LYS A 87 -39.00 -33.89 10.50
CA LYS A 87 -38.20 -34.49 9.41
C LYS A 87 -37.88 -33.48 8.30
N TYR A 88 -38.84 -32.64 7.94
CA TYR A 88 -38.63 -31.58 6.96
C TYR A 88 -37.60 -30.54 7.44
N LEU A 89 -37.71 -30.10 8.70
CA LEU A 89 -36.77 -29.15 9.29
C LEU A 89 -35.37 -29.77 9.41
N GLN A 90 -35.24 -31.03 9.83
CA GLN A 90 -33.97 -31.75 9.86
C GLN A 90 -33.31 -31.83 8.47
N SER A 91 -34.07 -32.16 7.43
CA SER A 91 -33.56 -32.16 6.05
C SER A 91 -33.11 -30.77 5.59
N THR A 92 -33.84 -29.73 6.00
CA THR A 92 -33.49 -28.33 5.68
C THR A 92 -32.20 -27.90 6.39
N ILE A 93 -32.06 -28.23 7.68
CA ILE A 93 -30.86 -27.97 8.48
C ILE A 93 -29.65 -28.65 7.84
N PHE A 94 -29.76 -29.94 7.52
CA PHE A 94 -28.70 -30.69 6.85
C PHE A 94 -28.27 -30.04 5.52
N GLY A 95 -29.23 -29.58 4.71
CA GLY A 95 -28.94 -28.87 3.47
C GLY A 95 -28.24 -27.51 3.68
N LEU A 96 -28.54 -26.81 4.78
CA LEU A 96 -27.85 -25.57 5.15
C LEU A 96 -26.44 -25.84 5.68
N GLU A 97 -26.25 -26.88 6.49
CA GLU A 97 -24.93 -27.31 6.98
C GLU A 97 -23.99 -27.69 5.83
N GLN A 98 -24.49 -28.41 4.81
CA GLN A 98 -23.71 -28.71 3.60
C GLN A 98 -23.29 -27.43 2.85
N LYS A 99 -24.19 -26.45 2.72
CA LYS A 99 -23.86 -25.17 2.08
C LYS A 99 -22.83 -24.38 2.88
N ILE A 100 -22.92 -24.37 4.21
CA ILE A 100 -21.93 -23.74 5.08
C ILE A 100 -20.57 -24.40 4.87
N LYS A 101 -20.53 -25.75 4.82
CA LYS A 101 -19.29 -26.50 4.55
C LYS A 101 -18.69 -26.14 3.19
N GLU A 102 -19.48 -26.15 2.11
CA GLU A 102 -19.01 -25.75 0.76
C GLU A 102 -18.47 -24.31 0.73
N MET A 103 -19.14 -23.38 1.42
CA MET A 103 -18.70 -21.99 1.49
C MET A 103 -17.42 -21.84 2.32
N SER A 104 -17.25 -22.62 3.38
CA SER A 104 -16.01 -22.64 4.18
C SER A 104 -14.81 -23.17 3.39
N GLU A 105 -15.01 -24.23 2.58
CA GLU A 105 -13.97 -24.76 1.69
C GLU A 105 -13.59 -23.72 0.60
N LYS A 106 -14.59 -23.06 0.00
CA LYS A 106 -14.35 -21.97 -0.96
C LYS A 106 -13.58 -20.82 -0.33
N LEU A 107 -13.93 -20.43 0.90
CA LEU A 107 -13.23 -19.36 1.63
C LEU A 107 -11.76 -19.74 1.87
N SER A 108 -11.49 -20.95 2.35
CA SER A 108 -10.12 -21.46 2.52
C SER A 108 -9.31 -21.46 1.22
N THR A 109 -9.90 -21.88 0.09
CA THR A 109 -9.21 -21.81 -1.21
C THR A 109 -8.95 -20.39 -1.69
N ASN A 110 -9.78 -19.42 -1.30
CA ASN A 110 -9.57 -18.01 -1.64
C ASN A 110 -8.50 -17.37 -0.75
N ASP A 111 -8.44 -17.74 0.53
CA ASP A 111 -7.40 -17.28 1.45
C ASP A 111 -6.00 -17.73 0.97
N GLU A 112 -5.87 -18.99 0.52
CA GLU A 112 -4.60 -19.47 -0.04
C GLU A 112 -4.24 -18.72 -1.35
N LYS A 113 -5.22 -18.41 -2.20
CA LYS A 113 -4.97 -17.58 -3.40
C LYS A 113 -4.55 -16.16 -3.06
N LEU A 114 -5.08 -15.58 -1.98
CA LEU A 114 -4.66 -14.26 -1.49
C LEU A 114 -3.22 -14.32 -0.99
N ARG A 115 -2.90 -15.33 -0.18
CA ARG A 115 -1.53 -15.57 0.29
C ARG A 115 -0.52 -15.69 -0.85
N ILE A 116 -0.82 -16.48 -1.88
CA ILE A 116 0.04 -16.61 -3.07
C ILE A 116 0.25 -15.26 -3.78
N LYS A 117 -0.79 -14.41 -3.85
CA LYS A 117 -0.68 -13.08 -4.46
C LYS A 117 0.15 -12.13 -3.59
N ASP A 118 0.02 -12.19 -2.28
CA ASP A 118 0.81 -11.37 -1.36
C ASP A 118 2.30 -11.74 -1.45
N ASP A 119 2.61 -13.04 -1.50
CA ASP A 119 3.99 -13.52 -1.72
C ASP A 119 4.53 -13.04 -3.08
N HIS A 120 3.71 -13.06 -4.14
CA HIS A 120 4.09 -12.55 -5.46
C HIS A 120 4.40 -11.04 -5.44
N ILE A 121 3.54 -10.24 -4.80
CA ILE A 121 3.75 -8.79 -4.65
C ILE A 121 5.05 -8.52 -3.87
N TRP A 122 5.30 -9.30 -2.80
CA TRP A 122 6.53 -9.17 -2.02
C TRP A 122 7.77 -9.48 -2.86
N HIS A 123 7.76 -10.57 -3.62
CA HIS A 123 8.86 -10.93 -4.52
C HIS A 123 9.09 -9.86 -5.60
N GLN A 124 8.02 -9.34 -6.22
CA GLN A 124 8.13 -8.27 -7.21
C GLN A 124 8.71 -6.99 -6.59
N SER A 125 8.23 -6.58 -5.42
CA SER A 125 8.76 -5.41 -4.71
C SER A 125 10.24 -5.57 -4.35
N SER A 126 10.64 -6.78 -3.95
CA SER A 126 12.04 -7.12 -3.68
C SER A 126 12.89 -7.02 -4.96
N GLN A 127 12.40 -7.53 -6.08
CA GLN A 127 13.08 -7.45 -7.37
C GLN A 127 13.24 -6.01 -7.87
N GLU A 128 12.20 -5.17 -7.72
CA GLU A 128 12.26 -3.75 -8.05
C GLU A 128 13.33 -3.01 -7.22
N LYS A 129 13.46 -3.34 -5.92
CA LYS A 129 14.53 -2.80 -5.06
C LYS A 129 15.91 -3.21 -5.53
N MET A 130 16.11 -4.47 -5.91
CA MET A 130 17.40 -4.94 -6.46
C MET A 130 17.73 -4.26 -7.78
N ASN A 131 16.75 -4.16 -8.70
CA ASN A 131 16.93 -3.48 -9.98
C ASN A 131 17.28 -2.00 -9.80
N TYR A 132 16.65 -1.33 -8.82
CA TYR A 132 16.97 0.06 -8.49
C TYR A 132 18.39 0.21 -7.94
N GLN A 133 18.84 -0.70 -7.08
CA GLN A 133 20.23 -0.70 -6.59
C GLN A 133 21.21 -0.93 -7.74
N GLN A 134 20.92 -1.85 -8.66
CA GLN A 134 21.73 -2.08 -9.85
C GLN A 134 21.81 -0.81 -10.72
N PHE A 135 20.67 -0.19 -11.02
CA PHE A 135 20.62 1.06 -11.78
C PHE A 135 21.45 2.18 -11.12
N LYS A 136 21.42 2.27 -9.78
CA LYS A 136 22.23 3.23 -9.03
C LYS A 136 23.73 2.98 -9.22
N LEU A 137 24.18 1.73 -9.16
CA LEU A 137 25.57 1.35 -9.39
C LEU A 137 25.99 1.62 -10.84
N ASP A 138 25.14 1.30 -11.83
CA ASP A 138 25.43 1.55 -13.24
C ASP A 138 25.57 3.05 -13.52
N LYS A 139 24.71 3.87 -12.92
CA LYS A 139 24.80 5.34 -13.00
C LYS A 139 26.11 5.87 -12.42
N GLU A 140 26.54 5.35 -11.27
CA GLU A 140 27.81 5.73 -10.65
C GLU A 140 29.01 5.31 -11.52
N ASN A 141 28.99 4.10 -12.05
CA ASN A 141 30.03 3.60 -12.97
C ASN A 141 30.15 4.47 -14.23
N LEU A 142 29.03 4.82 -14.87
CA LEU A 142 29.03 5.73 -16.03
C LEU A 142 29.54 7.13 -15.66
N SER A 143 29.22 7.62 -14.46
CA SER A 143 29.75 8.91 -13.98
C SER A 143 31.27 8.87 -13.85
N LEU A 144 31.83 7.79 -13.30
CA LEU A 144 33.27 7.60 -13.15
C LEU A 144 33.97 7.46 -14.52
N GLU A 145 33.35 6.77 -15.48
CA GLU A 145 33.86 6.67 -16.85
C GLU A 145 33.89 8.03 -17.56
N ILE A 146 32.82 8.82 -17.44
CA ILE A 146 32.77 10.19 -17.96
C ILE A 146 33.87 11.06 -17.34
N GLU A 147 34.10 10.96 -16.03
CA GLU A 147 35.18 11.69 -15.37
C GLU A 147 36.57 11.25 -15.85
N HIS A 148 36.76 9.94 -16.08
CA HIS A 148 38.00 9.42 -16.60
C HIS A 148 38.28 9.94 -18.02
N LEU A 149 37.29 9.88 -18.92
CA LEU A 149 37.41 10.40 -20.28
C LEU A 149 37.64 11.92 -20.29
N LYS A 150 36.98 12.67 -19.40
CA LYS A 150 37.25 14.12 -19.23
C LYS A 150 38.68 14.38 -18.80
N ARG A 151 39.22 13.57 -17.87
CA ARG A 151 40.64 13.67 -17.44
C ARG A 151 41.59 13.34 -18.59
N GLN A 152 41.31 12.30 -19.38
CA GLN A 152 42.10 11.95 -20.57
C GLN A 152 42.11 13.10 -21.59
N LEU A 153 40.94 13.63 -21.94
CA LEU A 153 40.81 14.77 -22.86
C LEU A 153 41.56 16.01 -22.35
N ALA A 154 41.47 16.30 -21.05
CA ALA A 154 42.20 17.42 -20.44
C ALA A 154 43.72 17.24 -20.55
N ASN A 155 44.21 16.00 -20.38
CA ASN A 155 45.64 15.68 -20.56
C ASN A 155 46.06 15.85 -22.02
N GLU A 156 45.29 15.34 -22.98
CA GLU A 156 45.57 15.49 -24.42
C GLU A 156 45.61 16.97 -24.84
N ILE A 157 44.66 17.78 -24.36
CA ILE A 157 44.66 19.23 -24.60
C ILE A 157 45.94 19.87 -24.04
N ASN A 158 46.38 19.45 -22.85
CA ASN A 158 47.59 19.99 -22.23
C ASN A 158 48.86 19.56 -22.97
N GLU A 159 48.92 18.32 -23.43
CA GLU A 159 50.00 17.82 -24.29
C GLU A 159 50.05 18.60 -25.60
N HIS A 160 48.91 18.80 -26.27
CA HIS A 160 48.84 19.60 -27.50
C HIS A 160 49.32 21.04 -27.27
N LYS A 161 48.90 21.69 -26.17
CA LYS A 161 49.40 23.03 -25.81
C LYS A 161 50.91 23.04 -25.59
N ASN A 162 51.46 22.01 -24.95
CA ASN A 162 52.91 21.89 -24.74
C ASN A 162 53.65 21.69 -26.07
N SER A 163 53.12 20.85 -26.97
CA SER A 163 53.67 20.63 -28.32
C SER A 163 53.60 21.91 -29.16
N GLU A 164 52.49 22.64 -29.11
CA GLU A 164 52.31 23.92 -29.79
C GLU A 164 53.30 24.97 -29.27
N ASN A 165 53.46 25.08 -27.95
CA ASN A 165 54.47 25.95 -27.33
C ASN A 165 55.91 25.58 -27.77
N MET A 166 56.21 24.28 -27.89
CA MET A 166 57.50 23.81 -28.38
C MET A 166 57.71 24.18 -29.86
N LEU A 167 56.69 24.02 -30.71
CA LEU A 167 56.73 24.44 -32.12
C LEU A 167 56.95 25.95 -32.25
N ILE A 168 56.24 26.77 -31.46
CA ILE A 168 56.43 28.22 -31.43
C ILE A 168 57.88 28.57 -31.06
N ARG A 169 58.49 27.84 -30.12
CA ARG A 169 59.89 28.04 -29.74
C ARG A 169 60.85 27.69 -30.89
N ILE A 170 60.64 26.54 -31.53
CA ILE A 170 61.44 26.12 -32.70
C ILE A 170 61.31 27.13 -33.84
N GLU A 171 60.12 27.65 -34.10
CA GLU A 171 59.86 28.66 -35.13
C GLU A 171 60.64 29.97 -34.84
N LYS A 172 60.71 30.39 -33.56
CA LYS A 172 61.50 31.55 -33.15
C LYS A 172 63.01 31.30 -33.32
N ASP A 173 63.50 30.14 -32.88
CA ASP A 173 64.91 29.77 -33.00
C ASP A 173 65.33 29.68 -34.47
N LYS A 174 64.46 29.14 -35.34
CA LYS A 174 64.68 29.11 -36.79
C LYS A 174 64.84 30.52 -37.38
N LYS A 175 63.96 31.46 -37.03
CA LYS A 175 64.06 32.86 -37.49
C LYS A 175 65.36 33.53 -37.02
N LEU A 176 65.79 33.21 -35.80
CA LEU A 176 67.03 33.75 -35.23
C LEU A 176 68.26 33.22 -35.99
N ILE A 177 68.28 31.91 -36.28
CA ILE A 177 69.34 31.28 -37.10
C ILE A 177 69.34 31.83 -38.54
N GLU A 178 68.17 32.09 -39.13
CA GLU A 178 68.07 32.71 -40.47
C GLU A 178 68.68 34.12 -40.48
N GLU A 179 68.42 34.93 -39.44
CA GLU A 179 69.02 36.26 -39.28
C GLU A 179 70.53 36.19 -39.04
N GLU A 180 71.01 35.29 -38.16
CA GLU A 180 72.45 35.06 -37.95
C GLU A 180 73.17 34.64 -39.24
N ASN A 181 72.57 33.74 -40.03
CA ASN A 181 73.12 33.36 -41.33
C ASN A 181 73.14 34.53 -42.32
N SER A 182 72.12 35.39 -42.30
CA SER A 182 72.09 36.62 -43.11
C SER A 182 73.20 37.59 -42.70
N GLN A 183 73.46 37.74 -41.39
CA GLN A 183 74.57 38.55 -40.87
C GLN A 183 75.94 37.96 -41.25
N LEU A 184 76.12 36.64 -41.15
CA LEU A 184 77.34 35.95 -41.58
C LEU A 184 77.62 36.14 -43.08
N ARG A 185 76.59 36.04 -43.94
CA ARG A 185 76.74 36.32 -45.37
C ARG A 185 77.18 37.76 -45.64
N ARG A 186 76.59 38.73 -44.93
CA ARG A 186 77.00 40.14 -45.01
C ARG A 186 78.45 40.33 -44.57
N ALA A 187 78.85 39.73 -43.45
CA ALA A 187 80.22 39.80 -42.95
C ALA A 187 81.24 39.15 -43.90
N ASN A 188 80.93 37.98 -44.46
CA ASN A 188 81.78 37.31 -45.43
C ASN A 188 81.94 38.14 -46.71
N TYR A 189 80.87 38.76 -47.20
CA TYR A 189 80.93 39.65 -48.36
C TYR A 189 81.87 40.85 -48.11
N ILE A 190 81.76 41.49 -46.95
CA ILE A 190 82.64 42.61 -46.55
C ILE A 190 84.10 42.15 -46.47
N LEU A 191 84.36 40.99 -45.85
CA LEU A 191 85.71 40.43 -45.76
C LEU A 191 86.29 40.07 -47.13
N GLU A 192 85.48 39.52 -48.04
CA GLU A 192 85.89 39.25 -49.43
C GLU A 192 86.29 40.53 -50.16
N GLU A 193 85.47 41.59 -50.03
CA GLU A 193 85.75 42.91 -50.58
C GLU A 193 87.06 43.50 -50.00
N GLU A 194 87.26 43.40 -48.68
CA GLU A 194 88.47 43.84 -48.00
C GLU A 194 89.71 43.06 -48.46
N VAL A 195 89.63 41.73 -48.57
CA VAL A 195 90.71 40.90 -49.12
C VAL A 195 91.02 41.30 -50.55
N GLU A 196 90.01 41.65 -51.35
CA GLU A 196 90.22 42.13 -52.72
C GLU A 196 90.91 43.50 -52.77
N LEU A 197 90.52 44.43 -51.90
CA LEU A 197 91.19 45.72 -51.72
C LEU A 197 92.65 45.54 -51.27
N LEU A 198 92.90 44.68 -50.28
CA LEU A 198 94.26 44.38 -49.82
C LEU A 198 95.10 43.74 -50.94
N LYS A 199 94.54 42.83 -51.73
CA LYS A 199 95.22 42.28 -52.92
C LYS A 199 95.52 43.34 -53.98
N LYS A 200 94.61 44.29 -54.22
CA LYS A 200 94.84 45.45 -55.12
C LYS A 200 95.94 46.36 -54.58
N SER A 201 95.97 46.61 -53.28
CA SER A 201 97.02 47.39 -52.61
C SER A 201 98.40 46.71 -52.67
N ALA A 202 98.46 45.39 -52.46
CA ALA A 202 99.70 44.62 -52.49
C ALA A 202 100.30 44.52 -53.90
N LYS A 203 99.47 44.63 -54.95
CA LYS A 203 99.92 44.68 -56.36
C LYS A 203 100.46 46.06 -56.79
N ASN A 204 100.36 47.08 -55.93
CA ASN A 204 100.75 48.45 -56.24
C ASN A 204 101.49 49.10 -55.04
N PRO A 205 102.77 48.76 -54.79
CA PRO A 205 103.49 49.16 -53.57
C PRO A 205 103.94 50.64 -53.53
N LYS A 206 103.38 51.52 -54.38
CA LYS A 206 103.79 52.93 -54.50
C LYS A 206 102.76 53.98 -54.07
N ALA A 207 101.63 53.58 -53.47
CA ALA A 207 100.65 54.53 -52.96
C ALA A 207 99.98 53.99 -51.69
N LEU A 208 100.68 54.08 -50.55
CA LEU A 208 100.08 53.83 -49.23
C LEU A 208 100.96 54.44 -48.11
N TYR A 209 101.32 55.70 -48.28
CA TYR A 209 101.80 56.58 -47.22
C TYR A 209 101.38 57.99 -47.61
N GLU A 210 100.10 58.31 -47.44
CA GLU A 210 99.58 59.69 -47.44
C GLU A 210 98.06 59.65 -47.23
N ASP A 211 97.59 59.08 -46.11
CA ASP A 211 96.21 59.39 -45.67
C ASP A 211 95.93 59.10 -44.18
N GLU A 212 96.90 59.41 -43.31
CA GLU A 212 96.70 59.34 -41.85
C GLU A 212 96.10 60.64 -41.29
N GLY A 213 96.15 61.76 -42.03
CA GLY A 213 95.64 63.07 -41.58
C GLY A 213 94.14 63.29 -41.77
N ILE A 214 93.48 62.61 -42.72
CA ILE A 214 92.03 62.77 -42.97
C ILE A 214 91.21 61.83 -42.08
N ARG A 215 91.75 60.66 -41.73
CA ARG A 215 91.04 59.68 -40.88
C ARG A 215 90.85 60.14 -39.44
N GLU A 216 91.75 60.95 -38.89
CA GLU A 216 91.65 61.39 -37.49
C GLU A 216 90.42 62.30 -37.27
N ASN A 217 90.07 63.16 -38.23
CA ASN A 217 88.85 63.97 -38.18
C ASN A 217 87.57 63.13 -38.35
N ASP A 218 87.57 62.14 -39.25
CA ASP A 218 86.46 61.21 -39.41
C ASP A 218 86.27 60.34 -38.15
N TYR A 219 87.35 59.92 -37.49
CA TYR A 219 87.27 59.22 -36.21
C TYR A 219 86.75 60.13 -35.10
N ILE A 220 87.12 61.42 -35.07
CA ILE A 220 86.59 62.37 -34.08
C ILE A 220 85.09 62.63 -34.30
N GLU A 221 84.63 62.78 -35.55
CA GLU A 221 83.20 62.88 -35.85
C GLU A 221 82.45 61.58 -35.51
N LYS A 222 83.04 60.41 -35.83
CA LYS A 222 82.48 59.10 -35.46
C LYS A 222 82.37 58.92 -33.95
N ILE A 223 83.38 59.37 -33.20
CA ILE A 223 83.39 59.33 -31.74
C ILE A 223 82.27 60.24 -31.20
N LYS A 224 82.12 61.47 -31.71
CA LYS A 224 81.02 62.37 -31.31
C LYS A 224 79.64 61.80 -31.64
N GLU A 225 79.47 61.18 -32.80
CA GLU A 225 78.21 60.52 -33.19
C GLU A 225 77.91 59.32 -32.29
N LEU A 226 78.93 58.51 -31.96
CA LEU A 226 78.79 57.39 -31.04
C LEU A 226 78.52 57.85 -29.61
N GLU A 227 79.14 58.93 -29.13
CA GLU A 227 78.84 59.55 -27.84
C GLU A 227 77.40 60.05 -27.78
N PHE A 228 76.92 60.69 -28.86
CA PHE A 228 75.52 61.13 -28.95
C PHE A 228 74.55 59.94 -28.96
N LYS A 229 74.83 58.90 -29.75
CA LYS A 229 74.04 57.66 -29.75
C LYS A 229 74.06 56.96 -28.39
N ASN A 230 75.20 56.93 -27.71
CA ASN A 230 75.32 56.31 -26.39
C ASN A 230 74.58 57.11 -25.31
N LYS A 231 74.58 58.44 -25.41
CA LYS A 231 73.78 59.31 -24.55
C LYS A 231 72.28 59.12 -24.79
N SER A 232 71.87 59.05 -26.07
CA SER A 232 70.49 58.75 -26.47
C SER A 232 70.04 57.36 -26.02
N LEU A 233 70.89 56.34 -26.19
CA LEU A 233 70.62 54.98 -25.71
C LEU A 233 70.52 54.94 -24.18
N ASN A 234 71.39 55.63 -23.46
CA ASN A 234 71.30 55.72 -22.00
C ASN A 234 70.02 56.42 -21.53
N GLU A 235 69.55 57.46 -22.23
CA GLU A 235 68.24 58.07 -21.96
C GLU A 235 67.10 57.07 -22.20
N THR A 236 67.13 56.33 -23.32
CA THR A 236 66.10 55.29 -23.58
C THR A 236 66.16 54.15 -22.57
N ALA A 237 67.35 53.71 -22.15
CA ALA A 237 67.53 52.69 -21.13
C ALA A 237 67.06 53.18 -19.75
N SER A 238 67.31 54.46 -19.42
CA SER A 238 66.78 55.10 -18.21
C SER A 238 65.24 55.15 -18.24
N ASN A 239 64.64 55.53 -19.36
CA ASN A 239 63.18 55.56 -19.52
C ASN A 239 62.56 54.16 -19.44
N GLN A 240 63.18 53.16 -20.08
CA GLN A 240 62.75 51.75 -19.98
C GLN A 240 62.88 51.23 -18.55
N LYS A 241 63.95 51.59 -17.82
CA LYS A 241 64.13 51.25 -16.41
C LYS A 241 63.02 51.85 -15.54
N GLN A 242 62.64 53.12 -15.77
CA GLN A 242 61.51 53.73 -15.08
C GLN A 242 60.18 53.04 -15.39
N GLN A 243 59.93 52.67 -16.65
CA GLN A 243 58.74 51.91 -17.04
C GLN A 243 58.68 50.53 -16.37
N LEU A 244 59.80 49.82 -16.30
CA LEU A 244 59.89 48.54 -15.59
C LEU A 244 59.61 48.72 -14.10
N GLU A 245 60.10 49.80 -13.48
CA GLU A 245 59.83 50.08 -12.06
C GLU A 245 58.34 50.37 -11.79
N ILE A 246 57.66 51.07 -12.72
CA ILE A 246 56.21 51.30 -12.65
C ILE A 246 55.44 49.99 -12.78
N LEU A 247 55.75 49.17 -13.79
CA LEU A 247 55.10 47.87 -14.00
C LEU A 247 55.34 46.91 -12.82
N GLN A 248 56.53 46.95 -12.23
CA GLN A 248 56.84 46.15 -11.05
C GLN A 248 55.99 46.57 -9.85
N LYS A 249 55.77 47.88 -9.64
CA LYS A 249 54.84 48.40 -8.62
C LYS A 249 53.38 47.99 -8.90
N GLU A 250 52.93 48.04 -10.16
CA GLU A 250 51.58 47.57 -10.53
C GLU A 250 51.39 46.07 -10.29
N ILE A 251 52.38 45.24 -10.62
CA ILE A 251 52.32 43.79 -10.36
C ILE A 251 52.26 43.52 -8.85
N GLU A 252 53.07 44.22 -8.04
CA GLU A 252 53.01 44.11 -6.58
C GLU A 252 51.66 44.56 -6.02
N GLU A 253 51.05 45.61 -6.58
CA GLU A 253 49.72 46.09 -6.21
C GLU A 253 48.61 45.10 -6.57
N ILE A 254 48.70 44.46 -7.75
CA ILE A 254 47.79 43.37 -8.15
C ILE A 254 47.95 42.16 -7.22
N TYR A 255 49.18 41.78 -6.88
CA TYR A 255 49.44 40.69 -5.93
C TYR A 255 48.90 41.00 -4.53
N ARG A 256 49.06 42.24 -4.04
CA ARG A 256 48.46 42.66 -2.76
C ARG A 256 46.94 42.63 -2.82
N SER A 257 46.35 43.12 -3.91
CA SER A 257 44.89 43.16 -4.12
C SER A 257 44.28 41.75 -4.21
N GLN A 258 44.97 40.80 -4.86
CA GLN A 258 44.58 39.38 -4.90
C GLN A 258 44.72 38.71 -3.54
N LYS A 259 45.76 39.04 -2.76
CA LYS A 259 45.93 38.48 -1.40
C LYS A 259 44.87 39.01 -0.44
N THR A 260 44.43 40.26 -0.57
CA THR A 260 43.32 40.82 0.22
C THR A 260 41.96 40.26 -0.20
N SER A 261 41.73 40.00 -1.49
CA SER A 261 40.47 39.41 -1.97
C SER A 261 40.35 37.90 -1.69
N ALA A 262 41.48 37.18 -1.66
CA ALA A 262 41.52 35.79 -1.21
C ALA A 262 41.25 35.65 0.30
N ASN A 263 41.70 36.60 1.13
CA ASN A 263 41.43 36.58 2.57
C ASN A 263 40.01 37.05 2.94
N SER A 264 39.41 37.99 2.20
CA SER A 264 38.01 38.42 2.45
C SER A 264 36.96 37.36 2.08
N ASN A 265 37.32 36.36 1.26
CA ASN A 265 36.46 35.20 0.96
C ASN A 265 36.65 34.03 1.94
N ALA A 266 37.66 34.06 2.81
CA ALA A 266 37.90 33.04 3.84
C ALA A 266 37.25 33.37 5.20
N GLU A 267 36.87 34.63 5.47
CA GLU A 267 36.22 35.06 6.72
C GLU A 267 34.68 35.05 6.70
N SER A 268 34.04 34.60 5.61
CA SER A 268 32.56 34.48 5.52
C SER A 268 32.00 33.10 5.90
N LEU A 269 32.84 32.12 6.27
CA LEU A 269 32.41 30.77 6.63
C LEU A 269 33.18 30.24 7.84
N GLN A 270 33.12 30.94 8.98
CA GLN A 270 33.37 30.33 10.29
C GLN A 270 32.74 31.18 11.41
N THR A 271 31.49 30.86 11.75
CA THR A 271 30.93 31.15 13.07
C THR A 271 30.93 29.86 13.89
N PRO A 272 31.63 29.82 15.04
CA PRO A 272 31.38 28.83 16.08
C PRO A 272 30.97 29.50 17.41
N SER A 273 29.83 29.09 17.96
CA SER A 273 29.40 29.32 19.35
C SER A 273 28.26 28.35 19.61
N SER A 274 28.19 27.47 20.62
CA SER A 274 28.81 27.34 21.95
C SER A 274 28.65 25.87 22.39
N ARG A 275 29.68 25.11 22.79
CA ARG A 275 30.26 24.90 24.14
C ARG A 275 29.32 24.33 25.23
N LYS A 276 29.74 23.16 25.78
CA LYS A 276 29.65 22.59 27.15
C LYS A 276 29.31 21.08 27.08
N GLU A 277 29.85 20.11 27.82
CA GLU A 277 30.83 20.02 28.91
C GLU A 277 31.24 18.51 29.05
N ILE A 278 32.53 18.24 29.28
CA ILE A 278 33.15 17.32 30.28
C ILE A 278 32.80 15.80 30.30
N SER A 279 33.87 14.96 30.26
CA SER A 279 34.17 13.79 31.14
C SER A 279 34.78 12.62 30.34
N SER A 280 36.11 12.48 30.19
CA SER A 280 37.06 11.82 31.11
C SER A 280 36.59 10.45 31.65
N TYR A 281 37.15 9.36 31.14
CA TYR A 281 37.84 8.33 31.95
C TYR A 281 38.83 7.54 31.08
N LYS A 282 40.06 7.44 31.59
CA LYS A 282 41.15 6.55 31.20
C LYS A 282 40.86 5.11 31.67
N GLU A 283 41.41 4.12 30.95
CA GLU A 283 42.25 3.00 31.44
C GLU A 283 42.34 1.94 30.32
N GLU A 284 43.48 1.77 29.67
CA GLU A 284 44.61 0.91 30.04
C GLU A 284 44.41 -0.60 29.83
N TYR A 285 45.36 -1.12 29.05
CA TYR A 285 45.66 -2.47 28.60
C TYR A 285 45.44 -3.60 29.61
N LYS A 286 45.05 -4.78 29.10
CA LYS A 286 45.81 -6.02 29.33
C LYS A 286 45.46 -7.16 28.38
N LEU A 287 46.53 -7.73 27.83
CA LEU A 287 46.60 -9.00 27.12
C LEU A 287 46.29 -10.20 28.03
N SER A 288 45.63 -11.22 27.47
CA SER A 288 45.92 -12.65 27.66
C SER A 288 45.00 -13.43 26.71
N SER A 289 45.47 -14.02 25.61
CA SER A 289 46.13 -15.33 25.52
C SER A 289 45.43 -16.43 26.31
N SER A 290 44.75 -17.37 25.63
CA SER A 290 44.90 -18.83 25.83
C SER A 290 43.77 -19.66 25.21
N LYS A 291 44.11 -20.32 24.10
CA LYS A 291 43.98 -21.76 23.82
C LYS A 291 42.61 -22.45 23.74
N LYS A 292 42.52 -23.22 22.63
CA LYS A 292 41.93 -24.57 22.43
C LYS A 292 40.40 -24.62 22.38
N SER A 293 39.75 -25.38 21.50
CA SER A 293 40.17 -26.39 20.52
C SER A 293 38.94 -26.86 19.72
N SER A 294 39.19 -27.34 18.49
CA SER A 294 38.50 -28.46 17.78
C SER A 294 36.99 -28.33 17.50
N THR A 295 36.44 -28.61 16.31
CA THR A 295 36.71 -29.78 15.47
C THR A 295 36.06 -29.63 14.08
N LYS A 296 36.81 -30.05 13.05
CA LYS A 296 36.41 -30.77 11.82
C LYS A 296 35.51 -30.12 10.76
N THR A 297 36.23 -29.62 9.75
CA THR A 297 36.05 -29.77 8.30
C THR A 297 35.37 -31.06 7.81
N ASN A 298 34.56 -30.95 6.76
CA ASN A 298 34.58 -31.92 5.67
C ASN A 298 34.51 -31.21 4.30
N LEU A 299 35.59 -31.37 3.55
CA LEU A 299 35.77 -31.04 2.14
C LEU A 299 35.03 -32.08 1.29
N GLY A 300 34.32 -31.60 0.26
CA GLY A 300 33.81 -32.40 -0.84
C GLY A 300 33.98 -31.61 -2.13
N SER A 301 35.17 -31.70 -2.71
CA SER A 301 35.52 -31.21 -4.05
C SER A 301 35.27 -32.28 -5.12
N LEU A 302 35.24 -31.82 -6.39
CA LEU A 302 35.24 -32.55 -7.67
C LEU A 302 33.82 -32.74 -8.24
N SER A 303 33.52 -32.47 -9.52
CA SER A 303 34.36 -32.14 -10.66
C SER A 303 33.49 -31.57 -11.79
N SER A 304 34.14 -30.78 -12.63
CA SER A 304 33.78 -30.34 -13.97
C SER A 304 33.08 -31.38 -14.88
N SER A 305 32.06 -30.94 -15.62
CA SER A 305 31.91 -31.34 -17.02
C SER A 305 31.13 -30.31 -17.85
N SER A 306 31.78 -29.91 -18.93
CA SER A 306 31.24 -29.18 -20.07
C SER A 306 30.11 -29.97 -20.73
N ASN A 307 29.03 -29.29 -21.14
CA ASN A 307 28.37 -29.58 -22.41
C ASN A 307 27.51 -28.41 -22.87
N ARG A 308 27.97 -27.76 -23.95
CA ARG A 308 27.14 -26.96 -24.87
C ARG A 308 26.10 -27.88 -25.51
N LYS A 309 24.83 -27.47 -25.52
CA LYS A 309 23.90 -27.78 -26.61
C LYS A 309 22.96 -26.61 -26.83
N ASP A 310 23.02 -26.11 -28.05
CA ASP A 310 22.05 -25.24 -28.71
C ASP A 310 20.64 -25.81 -28.59
N LEU A 311 19.68 -25.00 -28.12
CA LEU A 311 18.26 -25.22 -28.36
C LEU A 311 17.52 -23.88 -28.54
N SER A 312 17.45 -23.49 -29.81
CA SER A 312 16.37 -22.89 -30.61
C SER A 312 15.29 -21.99 -29.97
N PRO A 313 14.75 -21.01 -30.74
CA PRO A 313 13.74 -20.06 -30.27
C PRO A 313 12.35 -20.69 -30.16
N TYR A 314 11.67 -20.37 -29.06
CA TYR A 314 10.27 -20.72 -28.79
C TYR A 314 9.35 -20.24 -29.93
N LYS A 315 8.78 -21.19 -30.67
CA LYS A 315 7.68 -20.95 -31.61
C LYS A 315 6.38 -20.73 -30.84
N GLY A 316 5.64 -19.70 -31.24
CA GLY A 316 4.34 -19.32 -30.70
C GLY A 316 3.33 -20.47 -30.71
N GLY A 317 2.84 -20.81 -29.53
CA GLY A 317 1.66 -21.64 -29.34
C GLY A 317 0.40 -20.81 -29.52
N LYS A 318 -0.43 -21.17 -30.51
CA LYS A 318 -1.77 -20.62 -30.69
C LYS A 318 -2.67 -20.99 -29.48
N PRO A 319 -3.52 -20.08 -28.98
CA PRO A 319 -4.46 -20.41 -27.91
C PRO A 319 -5.56 -21.36 -28.42
N LYS A 320 -5.70 -22.52 -27.76
CA LYS A 320 -6.83 -23.43 -27.95
C LYS A 320 -8.12 -22.74 -27.49
N LYS A 321 -9.06 -22.56 -28.42
CA LYS A 321 -10.43 -22.11 -28.13
C LYS A 321 -11.15 -23.18 -27.29
N PHE A 322 -11.32 -22.92 -25.99
CA PHE A 322 -12.25 -23.66 -25.15
C PHE A 322 -13.69 -23.26 -25.52
N LYS A 323 -14.39 -24.12 -26.26
CA LYS A 323 -15.85 -24.04 -26.39
C LYS A 323 -16.48 -24.50 -25.07
N LYS A 324 -16.95 -23.56 -24.26
CA LYS A 324 -17.84 -23.85 -23.13
C LYS A 324 -19.27 -24.00 -23.65
N ASN A 325 -19.74 -25.24 -23.77
CA ASN A 325 -21.16 -25.54 -23.91
C ASN A 325 -21.77 -25.47 -22.50
N PHE A 326 -22.35 -24.32 -22.12
CA PHE A 326 -23.24 -24.24 -20.97
C PHE A 326 -24.67 -24.51 -21.45
N SER A 327 -25.16 -25.72 -21.22
CA SER A 327 -26.59 -26.03 -21.32
C SER A 327 -27.27 -25.56 -20.03
N ALA A 328 -28.06 -24.50 -20.14
CA ALA A 328 -28.92 -24.03 -19.06
C ALA A 328 -30.07 -25.02 -18.84
N LYS A 329 -29.96 -25.89 -17.83
CA LYS A 329 -31.11 -26.66 -17.31
C LYS A 329 -31.97 -25.70 -16.49
N ILE A 330 -33.04 -25.21 -17.11
CA ILE A 330 -34.13 -24.47 -16.48
C ILE A 330 -34.85 -25.43 -15.51
N ILE A 331 -34.56 -25.31 -14.22
CA ILE A 331 -35.33 -25.98 -13.17
C ILE A 331 -36.59 -25.13 -12.91
N LYS A 332 -37.74 -25.61 -13.39
CA LYS A 332 -39.05 -25.05 -13.08
C LYS A 332 -39.34 -25.29 -11.60
N ARG A 333 -39.46 -24.21 -10.82
CA ARG A 333 -40.04 -24.25 -9.46
C ARG A 333 -41.55 -24.54 -9.55
N PRO A 334 -42.10 -25.45 -8.73
CA PRO A 334 -43.55 -25.56 -8.62
C PRO A 334 -44.12 -24.37 -7.83
N VAL A 335 -45.19 -23.80 -8.37
CA VAL A 335 -46.02 -22.76 -7.75
C VAL A 335 -46.86 -23.40 -6.65
N SER A 336 -46.73 -22.89 -5.42
CA SER A 336 -47.65 -23.22 -4.32
C SER A 336 -48.97 -22.46 -4.51
N PRO A 337 -50.14 -23.10 -4.31
CA PRO A 337 -51.41 -22.41 -4.43
C PRO A 337 -51.67 -21.54 -3.19
N LEU A 338 -52.02 -20.28 -3.44
CA LEU A 338 -52.73 -19.42 -2.49
C LEU A 338 -54.10 -20.05 -2.21
N CYS A 339 -54.42 -20.27 -0.93
CA CYS A 339 -55.79 -20.41 -0.47
C CYS A 339 -56.26 -19.07 0.12
N ASP A 340 -57.06 -18.35 -0.65
CA ASP A 340 -58.04 -17.38 -0.16
C ASP A 340 -59.29 -18.14 0.27
N VAL A 341 -59.75 -17.94 1.51
CA VAL A 341 -61.15 -17.78 1.99
C VAL A 341 -61.05 -17.43 3.50
N CYS A 342 -61.85 -16.61 4.17
CA CYS A 342 -62.61 -15.39 3.90
C CYS A 342 -63.25 -14.98 5.26
N ALA A 343 -63.32 -13.67 5.54
CA ALA A 343 -64.37 -12.97 6.28
C ALA A 343 -64.71 -13.30 7.75
N LYS A 344 -64.56 -12.28 8.62
CA LYS A 344 -65.63 -11.52 9.34
C LYS A 344 -64.95 -10.37 10.12
N LYS A 345 -65.12 -9.10 9.72
CA LYS A 345 -66.18 -8.11 10.06
C LYS A 345 -66.05 -7.54 11.49
N GLU A 346 -65.76 -6.24 11.55
CA GLU A 346 -66.42 -5.14 12.32
C GLU A 346 -65.46 -3.92 12.25
N ASP A 347 -65.81 -2.86 11.49
CA ASP A 347 -66.57 -1.66 11.90
C ASP A 347 -65.81 -0.90 13.03
N GLU A 348 -65.34 0.36 12.91
CA GLU A 348 -66.00 1.57 12.43
C GLU A 348 -65.00 2.71 12.05
N ARG A 349 -65.36 3.40 10.96
CA ARG A 349 -65.34 4.87 10.70
C ARG A 349 -64.11 5.67 10.20
N PRO A 350 -64.38 6.77 9.45
CA PRO A 350 -63.50 7.28 8.40
C PRO A 350 -63.05 8.73 8.62
N LEU A 351 -61.92 9.12 8.05
CA LEU A 351 -61.70 10.50 7.62
C LEU A 351 -61.18 10.56 6.19
N LYS A 352 -62.06 11.09 5.33
CA LYS A 352 -61.76 11.53 3.97
C LYS A 352 -60.88 12.78 4.06
N SER A 353 -59.78 12.81 3.32
CA SER A 353 -59.37 14.03 2.63
C SER A 353 -58.64 13.65 1.34
N SER A 354 -59.36 13.92 0.25
CA SER A 354 -58.90 14.16 -1.11
C SER A 354 -57.47 14.68 -1.24
N LEU A 355 -56.72 14.21 -2.25
CA LEU A 355 -56.06 15.06 -3.26
C LEU A 355 -55.35 14.22 -4.35
N LYS A 356 -55.84 14.40 -5.57
CA LYS A 356 -55.15 14.52 -6.87
C LYS A 356 -54.14 13.43 -7.32
N LYS A 357 -54.58 12.73 -8.36
CA LYS A 357 -53.79 12.10 -9.44
C LYS A 357 -52.64 13.00 -9.93
N LYS A 358 -51.44 12.44 -10.07
CA LYS A 358 -50.49 12.65 -11.19
C LYS A 358 -49.56 11.42 -11.34
N PRO A 359 -49.05 11.13 -12.56
CA PRO A 359 -48.52 9.82 -12.91
C PRO A 359 -47.03 9.64 -12.58
N PHE A 360 -46.66 8.37 -12.44
CA PHE A 360 -45.33 7.78 -12.38
C PHE A 360 -44.23 8.57 -13.15
N GLN A 361 -43.24 9.07 -12.41
CA GLN A 361 -41.89 9.30 -12.90
C GLN A 361 -40.92 8.41 -12.12
N LYS A 362 -40.06 7.71 -12.88
CA LYS A 362 -39.01 6.81 -12.39
C LYS A 362 -38.08 7.56 -11.44
N SER A 363 -38.02 7.16 -10.17
CA SER A 363 -36.97 7.57 -9.25
C SER A 363 -35.69 6.83 -9.59
N VAL A 364 -34.83 7.50 -10.36
CA VAL A 364 -33.41 7.20 -10.49
C VAL A 364 -32.79 7.36 -9.10
N THR A 365 -32.14 6.31 -8.61
CA THR A 365 -31.34 6.31 -7.39
C THR A 365 -30.30 7.42 -7.50
N GLY A 366 -30.36 8.37 -6.56
CA GLY A 366 -29.54 9.57 -6.54
C GLY A 366 -28.06 9.25 -6.47
N LEU A 367 -27.37 9.41 -7.60
CA LEU A 367 -25.95 9.67 -7.63
C LEU A 367 -25.77 11.09 -7.09
N VAL A 368 -25.20 11.21 -5.89
CA VAL A 368 -24.78 12.48 -5.31
C VAL A 368 -23.79 13.12 -6.29
N ARG A 369 -24.25 14.12 -7.06
CA ARG A 369 -23.37 15.04 -7.78
C ARG A 369 -22.60 15.83 -6.73
N ILE A 370 -21.39 15.38 -6.45
CA ILE A 370 -20.39 16.22 -5.81
C ILE A 370 -20.04 17.28 -6.87
N ASN A 371 -20.40 18.53 -6.57
CA ASN A 371 -19.97 19.69 -7.34
C ASN A 371 -18.44 19.64 -7.45
N GLU A 372 -17.90 19.53 -8.66
CA GLU A 372 -16.46 19.70 -8.90
C GLU A 372 -16.06 21.14 -8.52
N PRO A 373 -15.21 21.33 -7.50
CA PRO A 373 -14.59 22.62 -7.27
C PRO A 373 -13.47 22.78 -8.32
N GLN A 374 -13.49 23.90 -9.03
CA GLN A 374 -12.41 24.36 -9.89
C GLN A 374 -11.05 24.24 -9.18
N GLY A 375 -10.07 23.69 -9.90
CA GLY A 375 -8.63 23.75 -9.68
C GLY A 375 -8.14 23.91 -8.23
N MET A 376 -8.14 22.82 -7.45
CA MET A 376 -7.29 22.78 -6.25
C MET A 376 -5.83 22.75 -6.68
N ASN A 377 -5.01 23.64 -6.14
CA ASN A 377 -3.55 23.64 -6.36
C ASN A 377 -2.91 22.40 -5.70
N GLU A 378 -1.74 21.98 -6.19
CA GLU A 378 -1.04 20.78 -5.70
C GLU A 378 -0.80 20.81 -4.19
N ASP A 379 -0.41 21.97 -3.64
CA ASP A 379 -0.17 22.16 -2.21
C ASP A 379 -1.46 22.01 -1.39
N GLN A 380 -2.61 22.41 -1.94
CA GLN A 380 -3.92 22.24 -1.28
C GLN A 380 -4.32 20.76 -1.22
N ILE A 381 -3.99 20.00 -2.27
CA ILE A 381 -4.22 18.55 -2.30
C ILE A 381 -3.28 17.84 -1.32
N ALA A 382 -2.01 18.23 -1.27
CA ALA A 382 -1.05 17.67 -0.31
C ALA A 382 -1.50 17.91 1.14
N ASN A 383 -1.89 19.13 1.48
CA ASN A 383 -2.41 19.48 2.81
C ASN A 383 -3.72 18.73 3.15
N SER A 384 -4.58 18.50 2.15
CA SER A 384 -5.84 17.76 2.36
C SER A 384 -5.60 16.26 2.56
N ILE A 385 -4.61 15.69 1.86
CA ILE A 385 -4.15 14.32 2.06
C ILE A 385 -3.62 14.15 3.49
N GLU A 386 -2.73 15.04 3.94
CA GLU A 386 -2.15 14.97 5.28
C GLU A 386 -3.23 15.08 6.38
N LYS A 387 -4.21 15.98 6.21
CA LYS A 387 -5.36 16.09 7.14
C LYS A 387 -6.16 14.79 7.22
N LEU A 388 -6.50 14.19 6.08
CA LEU A 388 -7.24 12.93 6.07
C LEU A 388 -6.43 11.76 6.64
N GLU A 389 -5.12 11.70 6.40
CA GLU A 389 -4.24 10.69 6.99
C GLU A 389 -4.20 10.80 8.52
N ASN A 390 -4.13 12.03 9.04
CA ASN A 390 -4.18 12.30 10.47
C ASN A 390 -5.55 11.95 11.08
N GLU A 391 -6.65 12.30 10.42
CA GLU A 391 -8.01 11.96 10.87
C GLU A 391 -8.26 10.45 10.87
N ILE A 392 -7.84 9.72 9.82
CA ILE A 392 -7.93 8.26 9.76
C ILE A 392 -7.09 7.61 10.87
N SER A 393 -5.89 8.13 11.14
CA SER A 393 -5.04 7.66 12.24
C SER A 393 -5.70 7.87 13.61
N PHE A 394 -6.34 9.03 13.82
CA PHE A 394 -7.09 9.32 15.03
C PHE A 394 -8.30 8.38 15.21
N LEU A 395 -9.13 8.23 14.17
CA LEU A 395 -10.27 7.32 14.19
C LEU A 395 -9.83 5.86 14.37
N GLY A 396 -8.70 5.46 13.78
CA GLY A 396 -8.12 4.12 13.97
C GLY A 396 -7.69 3.86 15.41
N LYS A 397 -7.18 4.87 16.12
CA LYS A 397 -6.90 4.77 17.57
C LYS A 397 -8.19 4.65 18.38
N LYS A 398 -9.20 5.48 18.07
CA LYS A 398 -10.53 5.42 18.71
C LYS A 398 -11.19 4.06 18.51
N TYR A 399 -11.16 3.53 17.29
CA TYR A 399 -11.71 2.20 16.96
C TYR A 399 -11.04 1.08 17.76
N LYS A 400 -9.70 1.11 17.91
CA LYS A 400 -8.98 0.15 18.75
C LYS A 400 -9.35 0.28 20.23
N GLN A 401 -9.52 1.49 20.74
CA GLN A 401 -9.97 1.72 22.11
C GLN A 401 -11.37 1.14 22.34
N LEU A 402 -12.31 1.41 21.43
CA LEU A 402 -13.66 0.85 21.49
C LEU A 402 -13.66 -0.68 21.44
N LEU A 403 -12.80 -1.30 20.63
CA LEU A 403 -12.65 -2.76 20.62
C LEU A 403 -12.12 -3.30 21.95
N HIS A 404 -11.14 -2.63 22.57
CA HIS A 404 -10.66 -3.02 23.90
C HIS A 404 -11.75 -2.86 24.96
N SER A 405 -12.48 -1.75 24.97
CA SER A 405 -13.62 -1.54 25.88
C SER A 405 -14.73 -2.57 25.67
N SER A 406 -14.84 -3.18 24.47
CA SER A 406 -15.84 -4.23 24.20
C SER A 406 -15.48 -5.57 24.84
N GLN A 407 -14.22 -5.74 25.23
CA GLN A 407 -13.71 -6.93 25.92
C GLN A 407 -13.79 -6.78 27.44
N GLU A 408 -14.07 -5.58 27.94
CA GLU A 408 -14.24 -5.29 29.37
C GLU A 408 -15.74 -5.38 29.73
N GLU A 409 -16.11 -6.25 30.68
CA GLU A 409 -17.51 -6.59 31.05
C GLU A 409 -18.34 -5.44 31.66
N THR A 410 -17.78 -4.24 31.77
CA THR A 410 -18.36 -3.11 32.52
C THR A 410 -19.15 -2.11 31.67
N SER A 411 -19.15 -2.26 30.34
CA SER A 411 -19.73 -1.28 29.40
C SER A 411 -21.03 -1.77 28.75
N ASP A 412 -21.94 -0.83 28.45
CA ASP A 412 -23.13 -1.11 27.66
C ASP A 412 -22.74 -1.53 26.23
N LEU A 413 -22.82 -2.83 25.98
CA LEU A 413 -22.39 -3.46 24.72
C LEU A 413 -23.19 -2.97 23.50
N GLU A 414 -24.43 -2.51 23.69
CA GLU A 414 -25.26 -2.06 22.57
C GLU A 414 -24.83 -0.70 22.05
N VAL A 415 -24.56 0.25 22.98
CA VAL A 415 -23.99 1.56 22.66
C VAL A 415 -22.61 1.39 22.02
N LEU A 416 -21.78 0.53 22.59
CA LEU A 416 -20.42 0.31 22.11
C LEU A 416 -20.38 -0.32 20.71
N ARG A 417 -21.25 -1.29 20.42
CA ARG A 417 -21.39 -1.87 19.06
C ARG A 417 -21.81 -0.81 18.05
N LYS A 418 -22.70 0.11 18.42
CA LYS A 418 -23.13 1.21 17.56
C LYS A 418 -21.96 2.16 17.26
N GLU A 419 -21.21 2.56 18.28
CA GLU A 419 -20.03 3.44 18.13
C GLU A 419 -18.90 2.79 17.33
N ILE A 420 -18.67 1.47 17.48
CA ILE A 420 -17.72 0.71 16.66
C ILE A 420 -18.14 0.74 15.20
N THR A 421 -19.43 0.50 14.92
CA THR A 421 -19.96 0.48 13.55
C THR A 421 -19.89 1.87 12.91
N GLU A 422 -20.22 2.92 13.67
CA GLU A 422 -20.14 4.31 13.22
C GLU A 422 -18.69 4.74 12.94
N THR A 423 -17.77 4.45 13.87
CA THR A 423 -16.34 4.74 13.70
C THR A 423 -15.75 3.98 12.50
N SER A 424 -16.17 2.73 12.28
CA SER A 424 -15.76 1.93 11.11
C SER A 424 -16.27 2.54 9.79
N ALA A 425 -17.54 2.96 9.76
CA ALA A 425 -18.13 3.62 8.60
C ALA A 425 -17.43 4.96 8.28
N GLU A 426 -17.09 5.74 9.32
CA GLU A 426 -16.37 7.00 9.17
C GLU A 426 -14.94 6.81 8.66
N ILE A 427 -14.22 5.79 9.16
CA ILE A 427 -12.90 5.38 8.63
C ILE A 427 -13.00 5.03 7.14
N GLN A 428 -14.01 4.24 6.76
CA GLN A 428 -14.21 3.85 5.37
C GLN A 428 -14.47 5.07 4.48
N GLN A 429 -15.38 5.96 4.87
CA GLN A 429 -15.71 7.17 4.13
C GLN A 429 -14.48 8.08 3.93
N LYS A 430 -13.68 8.26 4.99
CA LYS A 430 -12.46 9.07 4.93
C LYS A 430 -11.36 8.41 4.09
N SER A 431 -11.27 7.08 4.13
CA SER A 431 -10.34 6.30 3.31
C SER A 431 -10.67 6.40 1.82
N ASP A 432 -11.96 6.36 1.46
CA ASP A 432 -12.42 6.54 0.09
C ASP A 432 -12.12 7.98 -0.41
N ALA A 433 -12.34 8.99 0.43
CA ALA A 433 -11.99 10.38 0.10
C ALA A 433 -10.47 10.58 -0.08
N LEU A 434 -9.65 9.93 0.77
CA LEU A 434 -8.18 9.95 0.66
C LEU A 434 -7.71 9.30 -0.65
N TYR A 435 -8.32 8.17 -1.04
CA TYR A 435 -8.02 7.49 -2.29
C TYR A 435 -8.27 8.41 -3.49
N GLU A 436 -9.41 9.09 -3.54
CA GLU A 436 -9.74 10.01 -4.64
C GLU A 436 -8.78 11.21 -4.69
N LEU A 437 -8.38 11.78 -3.55
CA LEU A 437 -7.38 12.87 -3.53
C LEU A 437 -6.00 12.41 -3.98
N LYS A 438 -5.54 11.22 -3.54
CA LYS A 438 -4.26 10.64 -4.01
C LYS A 438 -4.31 10.34 -5.50
N ARG A 439 -5.43 9.81 -6.00
CA ARG A 439 -5.67 9.58 -7.43
C ARG A 439 -5.59 10.88 -8.22
N LYS A 440 -6.21 11.96 -7.73
CA LYS A 440 -6.16 13.29 -8.33
C LYS A 440 -4.74 13.87 -8.35
N ARG A 441 -3.98 13.74 -7.25
CA ARG A 441 -2.56 14.14 -7.18
C ARG A 441 -1.72 13.38 -8.21
N HIS A 442 -1.90 12.06 -8.32
CA HIS A 442 -1.19 11.26 -9.31
C HIS A 442 -1.54 11.65 -10.75
N ALA A 443 -2.79 12.01 -11.03
CA ALA A 443 -3.19 12.52 -12.35
C ALA A 443 -2.47 13.83 -12.70
N MET A 444 -2.42 14.79 -11.76
CA MET A 444 -1.68 16.05 -11.96
C MET A 444 -0.18 15.84 -12.18
N LEU A 445 0.44 14.95 -11.40
CA LEU A 445 1.86 14.64 -11.56
C LEU A 445 2.15 14.00 -12.92
N ARG A 446 1.25 13.16 -13.43
CA ARG A 446 1.37 12.59 -14.78
C ARG A 446 1.24 13.67 -15.86
N GLU A 447 0.29 14.59 -15.71
CA GLU A 447 0.11 15.71 -16.64
C GLU A 447 1.37 16.61 -16.69
N LYS A 448 1.96 16.92 -15.53
CA LYS A 448 3.23 17.66 -15.42
C LYS A 448 4.44 16.95 -16.03
N LEU A 449 4.43 15.62 -16.10
CA LEU A 449 5.51 14.85 -16.73
C LEU A 449 5.31 14.72 -18.25
N SER A 450 4.09 14.96 -18.75
CA SER A 450 3.76 14.90 -20.18
C SER A 450 3.80 16.26 -20.89
N ALA A 451 3.84 17.36 -20.13
CA ALA A 451 4.09 18.72 -20.59
C ALA A 451 5.59 19.02 -20.51
#